data_AF-A0A915AUP2-F1
#
_entry.id   AF-A0A915AUP2-F1
#
_cell.length_a   1.000
_cell.length_b   1.000
_cell.length_c   1.000
_cell.angle_alpha   90.00
_cell.angle_beta   90.00
_cell.angle_gamma   90.00
#
_symmetry.space_group_name_H-M   'P 1'
#
loop_
_entity.id
_entity.type
_entity.pdbx_description
1 polymer ?
#
loop_
_entity_poly.entity_id
_entity_poly.type
_entity_poly.pdbx_seq_one_letter_code
_entity_poly.pdbx_strand_id
1 'polypeptide(L)'
;MREIAQRTASPTTSEATDGMHEKVAGDSIIKLNIGGTSYSIRASTLISRDENSRLANFARGDADSRLSFCDAYFAGANEYYFERSPKLFEAIFKFYVTGQLHRPLDVCINEFNNELHYWSIPDDHLPSCCWRDCNTMNGSLEMGDNGKSTEPFDAPQTVRMRVRKFCEGDGSMASTLFSFASISFVLISVFGLVFGSIHEFQVGKIHLKILSSTRIKCQKIDRELCNFSFANECNHEVL
;
A
#
# COMPACT_ATOMS: atom_id res chain seq x y z
N MET A 1 23.44 -43.64 3.54
CA MET A 1 24.42 -44.18 2.57
C MET A 1 24.81 -43.04 1.66
N ARG A 2 26.06 -42.56 1.79
CA ARG A 2 26.60 -41.42 1.03
C ARG A 2 27.51 -42.02 -0.04
N GLU A 3 27.30 -41.69 -1.31
CA GLU A 3 28.20 -42.09 -2.38
C GLU A 3 28.72 -40.81 -3.05
N ILE A 4 30.04 -40.61 -2.89
CA ILE A 4 30.84 -39.54 -3.47
C ILE A 4 31.75 -40.23 -4.48
N ALA A 5 31.74 -39.79 -5.74
CA ALA A 5 32.69 -40.26 -6.75
C ALA A 5 33.58 -39.10 -7.22
N GLN A 6 34.89 -39.37 -7.33
CA GLN A 6 35.95 -38.43 -7.72
C GLN A 6 36.62 -38.84 -9.06
N ARG A 7 37.03 -37.79 -9.81
CA ARG A 7 38.22 -37.59 -10.68
C ARG A 7 38.49 -38.48 -11.92
N THR A 8 38.79 -37.83 -13.06
CA THR A 8 40.10 -37.85 -13.76
C THR A 8 40.21 -36.76 -14.85
N ALA A 9 41.44 -36.31 -15.15
CA ALA A 9 41.80 -35.15 -15.99
C ALA A 9 42.25 -35.51 -17.44
N SER A 10 42.38 -34.46 -18.26
CA SER A 10 42.60 -34.24 -19.72
C SER A 10 43.81 -34.91 -20.43
N PRO A 11 44.00 -34.80 -21.78
CA PRO A 11 44.64 -33.60 -22.39
C PRO A 11 44.17 -33.17 -23.83
N THR A 12 44.72 -32.01 -24.22
CA THR A 12 44.55 -31.05 -25.36
C THR A 12 44.81 -31.51 -26.81
N THR A 13 44.19 -30.84 -27.80
CA THR A 13 44.85 -30.20 -28.98
C THR A 13 43.90 -29.30 -29.80
N SER A 14 44.53 -28.33 -30.48
CA SER A 14 44.07 -27.14 -31.21
C SER A 14 43.35 -27.36 -32.54
N GLU A 15 42.48 -26.43 -32.96
CA GLU A 15 42.64 -25.51 -34.12
C GLU A 15 41.30 -24.84 -34.51
N ALA A 16 41.40 -23.60 -35.01
CA ALA A 16 40.31 -22.70 -35.33
C ALA A 16 39.89 -22.79 -36.81
N THR A 17 38.60 -22.54 -37.09
CA THR A 17 38.01 -21.85 -38.27
C THR A 17 36.49 -22.00 -38.16
N ASP A 18 35.78 -20.89 -37.94
CA ASP A 18 35.01 -20.15 -38.95
C ASP A 18 33.59 -20.73 -39.22
N GLY A 19 32.58 -19.86 -39.03
CA GLY A 19 31.18 -20.11 -39.39
C GLY A 19 30.34 -20.95 -38.41
N MET A 20 29.91 -20.37 -37.28
CA MET A 20 28.85 -20.99 -36.47
C MET A 20 27.49 -20.36 -36.81
N HIS A 21 26.82 -20.95 -37.80
CA HIS A 21 25.37 -21.09 -37.73
C HIS A 21 25.06 -21.72 -36.37
N GLU A 22 24.48 -20.96 -35.45
CA GLU A 22 24.11 -21.46 -34.13
C GLU A 22 23.09 -22.59 -34.30
N LYS A 23 23.63 -23.80 -34.21
CA LYS A 23 22.93 -25.07 -34.22
C LYS A 23 21.87 -24.96 -33.13
N VAL A 24 20.60 -24.82 -33.51
CA VAL A 24 19.46 -24.76 -32.57
C VAL A 24 19.49 -26.05 -31.75
N ALA A 25 20.12 -25.97 -30.58
CA ALA A 25 20.16 -27.02 -29.60
C ALA A 25 18.71 -27.29 -29.21
N GLY A 26 18.33 -28.58 -29.19
CA GLY A 26 17.00 -28.99 -28.75
C GLY A 26 16.66 -28.29 -27.44
N ASP A 27 15.53 -27.59 -27.42
CA ASP A 27 15.10 -26.77 -26.30
C ASP A 27 14.87 -27.63 -25.06
N SER A 28 15.91 -27.73 -24.23
CA SER A 28 15.95 -28.63 -23.09
C SER A 28 14.98 -28.17 -21.99
N ILE A 29 14.22 -29.11 -21.44
CA ILE A 29 13.31 -28.85 -20.31
C ILE A 29 14.10 -29.04 -19.02
N ILE A 30 14.08 -28.01 -18.19
CA ILE A 30 14.68 -27.99 -16.86
C ILE A 30 13.57 -28.20 -15.84
N LYS A 31 13.78 -29.14 -14.91
CA LYS A 31 12.86 -29.37 -13.79
C LYS A 31 13.43 -28.79 -12.50
N LEU A 32 12.63 -27.95 -11.85
CA LEU A 32 12.97 -27.26 -10.61
C LEU A 32 12.04 -27.76 -9.51
N ASN A 33 12.55 -27.95 -8.31
CA ASN A 33 11.76 -28.27 -7.13
C ASN A 33 11.95 -27.16 -6.11
N ILE A 34 10.92 -26.35 -5.88
CA ILE A 34 10.98 -25.18 -5.01
C ILE A 34 10.18 -25.47 -3.75
N GLY A 35 10.87 -25.66 -2.63
CA GLY A 35 10.24 -25.97 -1.34
C GLY A 35 9.27 -27.17 -1.38
N GLY A 36 9.54 -28.15 -2.25
CA GLY A 36 8.71 -29.35 -2.44
C GLY A 36 7.74 -29.29 -3.62
N THR A 37 7.60 -28.15 -4.30
CA THR A 37 6.73 -28.02 -5.49
C THR A 37 7.54 -28.12 -6.77
N SER A 38 7.18 -29.06 -7.66
CA SER A 38 7.86 -29.25 -8.94
C SER A 38 7.35 -28.28 -10.03
N TYR A 39 8.30 -27.66 -10.72
CA TYR A 39 8.09 -26.78 -11.87
C TYR A 39 8.90 -27.32 -13.06
N SER A 40 8.39 -27.15 -14.27
CA SER A 40 9.10 -27.53 -15.50
C SER A 40 9.05 -26.38 -16.49
N ILE A 41 10.21 -25.96 -16.98
CA ILE A 41 10.32 -24.83 -17.90
C ILE A 41 11.42 -25.08 -18.92
N ARG A 42 11.23 -24.54 -20.12
CA ARG A 42 12.20 -24.59 -21.21
C ARG A 42 13.39 -23.70 -20.88
N ALA A 43 14.59 -24.20 -21.11
CA ALA A 43 15.82 -23.42 -20.90
C ALA A 43 15.82 -22.13 -21.73
N SER A 44 15.32 -22.20 -22.97
CA SER A 44 15.17 -21.02 -23.84
C SER A 44 14.29 -19.93 -23.21
N THR A 45 13.18 -20.31 -22.56
CA THR A 45 12.24 -19.36 -21.94
C THR A 45 12.87 -18.62 -20.75
N LEU A 46 13.68 -19.32 -19.96
CA LEU A 46 14.42 -18.69 -18.85
C LEU A 46 15.42 -17.66 -19.38
N ILE A 47 16.16 -18.02 -20.43
CA ILE A 47 17.22 -17.18 -21.01
C ILE A 47 16.62 -15.98 -21.76
N SER A 48 15.55 -16.18 -22.54
CA SER A 48 14.95 -15.14 -23.36
C SER A 48 14.25 -14.04 -22.56
N ARG A 49 13.90 -14.33 -21.29
CA ARG A 49 13.10 -13.40 -20.49
C ARG A 49 13.98 -12.34 -19.81
N ASP A 50 14.96 -12.80 -19.05
CA ASP A 50 15.90 -11.94 -18.35
C ASP A 50 17.25 -12.64 -18.31
N GLU A 51 18.14 -12.17 -19.18
CA GLU A 51 19.47 -12.72 -19.36
C GLU A 51 20.35 -12.63 -18.10
N ASN A 52 20.07 -11.70 -17.19
CA ASN A 52 20.88 -11.49 -15.99
C ASN A 52 20.34 -12.23 -14.77
N SER A 53 19.14 -12.81 -14.89
CA SER A 53 18.50 -13.52 -13.79
C SER A 53 19.24 -14.80 -13.39
N ARG A 54 19.12 -15.19 -12.12
CA ARG A 54 19.75 -16.39 -11.57
C ARG A 54 19.35 -17.65 -12.34
N LEU A 55 18.08 -17.76 -12.74
CA LEU A 55 17.60 -18.92 -13.51
C LEU A 55 18.07 -18.91 -14.97
N ALA A 56 18.31 -17.75 -15.59
CA ALA A 56 18.92 -17.70 -16.91
C ALA A 56 20.37 -18.17 -16.87
N ASN A 57 21.15 -17.70 -15.88
CA ASN A 57 22.52 -18.17 -15.66
C ASN A 57 22.57 -19.67 -15.33
N PHE A 58 21.63 -20.14 -14.52
CA PHE A 58 21.43 -21.56 -14.25
C PHE A 58 21.14 -22.38 -15.53
N ALA A 59 20.26 -21.87 -16.40
CA ALA A 59 19.89 -22.55 -17.64
C ALA A 59 21.06 -22.65 -18.64
N ARG A 60 21.93 -21.64 -18.68
CA ARG A 60 23.15 -21.64 -19.51
C ARG A 60 24.24 -22.59 -19.01
N GLY A 61 24.30 -22.83 -17.70
CA GLY A 61 25.24 -23.76 -17.10
C GLY A 61 25.06 -25.18 -17.59
N ASP A 62 26.15 -25.95 -17.58
CA ASP A 62 26.13 -27.40 -17.74
C ASP A 62 25.58 -28.10 -16.48
N ALA A 63 25.41 -29.43 -16.55
CA ALA A 63 24.85 -30.19 -15.44
C ALA A 63 25.66 -30.01 -14.14
N ASP A 64 26.99 -29.99 -14.23
CA ASP A 64 27.88 -29.83 -13.09
C ASP A 64 27.86 -28.40 -12.53
N SER A 65 27.87 -27.37 -13.37
CA SER A 65 27.76 -25.99 -12.90
C SER A 65 26.42 -25.76 -12.20
N ARG A 66 25.32 -26.32 -12.72
CA ARG A 66 23.99 -26.20 -12.11
C ARG A 66 23.93 -26.73 -10.68
N LEU A 67 24.72 -27.75 -10.35
CA LEU A 67 24.78 -28.28 -8.98
C LEU A 67 25.29 -27.24 -7.96
N SER A 68 26.07 -26.25 -8.40
CA SER A 68 26.53 -25.17 -7.52
C SER A 68 25.48 -24.09 -7.23
N PHE A 69 24.41 -24.01 -8.04
CA PHE A 69 23.36 -23.00 -7.91
C PHE A 69 22.17 -23.45 -7.04
N CYS A 70 21.98 -24.76 -6.90
CA CYS A 70 20.87 -25.39 -6.17
C CYS A 70 21.34 -26.02 -4.85
N ASP A 71 20.42 -26.22 -3.91
CA ASP A 71 20.73 -26.76 -2.58
C ASP A 71 20.86 -28.29 -2.60
N ALA A 72 20.12 -28.96 -3.48
CA ALA A 72 20.24 -30.40 -3.72
C ALA A 72 19.81 -30.77 -5.14
N TYR A 73 20.20 -31.97 -5.59
CA TYR A 73 19.77 -32.53 -6.87
C TYR A 73 19.25 -33.96 -6.68
N PHE A 74 18.02 -34.21 -7.14
CA PHE A 74 17.37 -35.51 -7.04
C PHE A 74 17.55 -36.28 -8.35
N ALA A 75 18.62 -37.07 -8.45
CA ALA A 75 18.97 -37.83 -9.65
C ALA A 75 17.84 -38.75 -10.15
N GLY A 76 17.02 -39.32 -9.25
CA GLY A 76 15.90 -40.19 -9.62
C GLY A 76 14.77 -39.48 -10.36
N ALA A 77 14.55 -38.19 -10.08
CA ALA A 77 13.51 -37.37 -10.73
C ALA A 77 14.07 -36.42 -11.80
N ASN A 78 15.41 -36.26 -11.83
CA ASN A 78 16.12 -35.22 -12.58
C ASN A 78 15.60 -33.82 -12.22
N GLU A 79 15.55 -33.52 -10.92
CA GLU A 79 15.03 -32.26 -10.38
C GLU A 79 16.08 -31.53 -9.53
N TYR A 80 16.20 -30.22 -9.74
CA TYR A 80 17.06 -29.34 -8.95
C TYR A 80 16.27 -28.68 -7.83
N TYR A 81 16.68 -28.90 -6.59
CA TYR A 81 15.99 -28.44 -5.40
C TYR A 81 16.52 -27.08 -4.91
N PHE A 82 15.59 -26.21 -4.56
CA PHE A 82 15.84 -24.91 -3.94
C PHE A 82 15.02 -24.79 -2.65
N GLU A 83 15.68 -24.47 -1.55
CA GLU A 83 15.07 -24.26 -0.22
C GLU A 83 14.41 -22.86 -0.15
N ARG A 84 13.44 -22.62 -1.04
CA ARG A 84 12.69 -21.36 -1.16
C ARG A 84 11.19 -21.59 -1.04
N SER A 85 10.44 -20.51 -0.83
CA SER A 85 8.99 -20.55 -0.68
C SER A 85 8.30 -20.79 -2.03
N PRO A 86 7.55 -21.90 -2.21
CA PRO A 86 6.83 -22.16 -3.46
C PRO A 86 5.77 -21.09 -3.76
N LYS A 87 5.17 -20.50 -2.71
CA LYS A 87 4.17 -19.45 -2.82
C LYS A 87 4.71 -18.19 -3.49
N LEU A 88 5.91 -17.74 -3.09
CA LEU A 88 6.55 -16.57 -3.66
C LEU A 88 7.06 -16.88 -5.08
N PHE A 89 7.63 -18.07 -5.26
CA PHE A 89 8.16 -18.50 -6.54
C PHE A 89 7.09 -18.60 -7.64
N GLU A 90 5.82 -18.85 -7.31
CA GLU A 90 4.75 -18.89 -8.32
C GLU A 90 4.68 -17.59 -9.14
N ALA A 91 4.84 -16.43 -8.50
CA ALA A 91 4.87 -15.14 -9.19
C ALA A 91 6.13 -14.98 -10.06
N ILE A 92 7.29 -15.45 -9.57
CA ILE A 92 8.55 -15.47 -10.30
C ILE A 92 8.46 -16.37 -11.54
N PHE A 93 7.87 -17.56 -11.39
CA PHE A 93 7.63 -18.49 -12.48
C PHE A 93 6.71 -17.89 -13.55
N LYS A 94 5.61 -17.24 -13.13
CA LYS A 94 4.71 -16.52 -14.04
C LYS A 94 5.41 -15.41 -14.80
N PHE A 95 6.37 -14.71 -14.18
CA PHE A 95 7.20 -13.73 -14.89
C PHE A 95 8.00 -14.36 -16.04
N TYR A 96 8.63 -15.52 -15.84
CA TYR A 96 9.33 -16.20 -16.93
C TYR A 96 8.41 -16.60 -18.08
N VAL A 97 7.24 -17.17 -17.76
CA VAL A 97 6.28 -17.64 -18.76
C VAL A 97 5.60 -16.47 -19.49
N THR A 98 5.04 -15.51 -18.75
CA THR A 98 4.18 -14.46 -19.30
C THR A 98 4.92 -13.17 -19.65
N GLY A 99 6.05 -12.91 -18.99
CA GLY A 99 6.79 -11.66 -19.08
C GLY A 99 6.28 -10.54 -18.19
N GLN A 100 5.23 -10.78 -17.41
CA GLN A 100 4.68 -9.78 -16.51
C GLN A 100 4.96 -10.18 -15.08
N LEU A 101 5.66 -9.33 -14.35
CA LEU A 101 5.92 -9.52 -12.94
C LEU A 101 4.82 -8.84 -12.13
N HIS A 102 4.07 -9.61 -11.35
CA HIS A 102 3.04 -9.08 -10.45
C HIS A 102 3.24 -9.64 -9.05
N ARG A 103 3.20 -8.76 -8.05
CA ARG A 103 3.25 -9.17 -6.64
C ARG A 103 1.88 -9.70 -6.20
N PRO A 104 1.80 -10.87 -5.54
CA PRO A 104 0.58 -11.33 -4.89
C PRO A 104 0.13 -10.38 -3.77
N LEU A 105 -1.19 -10.12 -3.66
CA LEU A 105 -1.73 -9.17 -2.68
C LEU A 105 -1.61 -9.65 -1.22
N ASP A 106 -1.50 -10.96 -1.02
CA ASP A 106 -1.45 -11.65 0.26
C ASP A 106 -0.01 -11.92 0.74
N VAL A 107 0.97 -11.26 0.12
CA VAL A 107 2.41 -11.40 0.41
C VAL A 107 2.98 -10.03 0.79
N CYS A 108 3.81 -10.01 1.83
CA CYS A 108 4.49 -8.79 2.25
C CYS A 108 5.46 -8.30 1.16
N ILE A 109 5.53 -6.99 0.96
CA ILE A 109 6.37 -6.37 -0.07
C ILE A 109 7.84 -6.67 0.16
N ASN A 110 8.31 -6.52 1.40
CA ASN A 110 9.70 -6.82 1.76
C ASN A 110 10.04 -8.30 1.51
N GLU A 111 9.11 -9.20 1.83
CA GLU A 111 9.29 -10.64 1.59
C GLU A 111 9.38 -10.94 0.08
N PHE A 112 8.55 -10.28 -0.73
CA PHE A 112 8.62 -10.43 -2.18
C PHE A 112 9.89 -9.84 -2.80
N ASN A 113 10.33 -8.66 -2.34
CA ASN A 113 11.57 -8.03 -2.80
C ASN A 113 12.80 -8.88 -2.45
N ASN A 114 12.82 -9.50 -1.27
CA ASN A 114 13.87 -10.45 -0.91
C ASN A 114 13.91 -11.64 -1.86
N GLU A 115 12.74 -12.10 -2.33
CA GLU A 115 12.66 -13.16 -3.33
C GLU A 115 13.16 -12.70 -4.70
N LEU A 116 12.78 -11.49 -5.15
CA LEU A 116 13.28 -10.90 -6.41
C LEU A 116 14.81 -10.78 -6.40
N HIS A 117 15.37 -10.30 -5.30
CA HIS A 117 16.81 -10.19 -5.12
C HIS A 117 17.51 -11.56 -5.17
N TYR A 118 16.92 -12.59 -4.54
CA TYR A 118 17.46 -13.96 -4.60
C TYR A 118 17.50 -14.52 -6.04
N TRP A 119 16.46 -14.26 -6.83
CA TRP A 119 16.39 -14.68 -8.24
C TRP A 119 17.10 -13.73 -9.21
N SER A 120 17.67 -12.64 -8.70
CA SER A 120 18.35 -11.59 -9.47
C SER A 120 17.46 -10.99 -10.56
N ILE A 121 16.18 -10.77 -10.25
CA ILE A 121 15.23 -10.10 -11.14
C ILE A 121 15.14 -8.62 -10.69
N PRO A 122 15.44 -7.65 -11.57
CA PRO A 122 15.34 -6.23 -11.23
C PRO A 122 13.91 -5.81 -10.90
N ASP A 123 13.77 -4.96 -9.89
CA ASP A 123 12.49 -4.38 -9.47
C ASP A 123 11.83 -3.54 -10.57
N ASP A 124 12.61 -3.06 -11.55
CA ASP A 124 12.13 -2.30 -12.73
C ASP A 124 11.14 -3.10 -13.59
N HIS A 125 11.10 -4.43 -13.46
CA HIS A 125 10.10 -5.26 -14.13
C HIS A 125 8.70 -5.15 -13.51
N LEU A 126 8.56 -4.53 -12.32
CA LEU A 126 7.26 -4.33 -11.68
C LEU A 126 6.48 -3.21 -12.39
N PRO A 127 5.26 -3.49 -12.88
CA PRO A 127 4.41 -2.47 -13.45
C PRO A 127 3.93 -1.47 -12.39
N SER A 128 3.54 -0.28 -12.85
CA SER A 128 3.09 0.83 -11.99
C SER A 128 1.91 0.48 -11.07
N CYS A 129 1.13 -0.56 -11.38
CA CYS A 129 0.07 -1.07 -10.51
C CYS A 129 0.60 -1.75 -9.23
N CYS A 130 1.78 -2.35 -9.28
CA CYS A 130 2.41 -3.01 -8.12
C CYS A 130 3.36 -2.08 -7.36
N TRP A 131 3.88 -1.03 -8.02
CA TRP A 131 4.79 -0.05 -7.42
C TRP A 131 4.12 0.79 -6.30
N ARG A 132 2.84 1.12 -6.46
CA ARG A 132 2.14 2.03 -5.54
C ARG A 132 1.91 1.43 -4.15
N ASP A 133 1.73 0.11 -4.09
CA ASP A 133 1.68 -0.62 -2.82
C ASP A 133 3.06 -0.62 -2.16
N CYS A 134 4.14 -0.76 -2.95
CA CYS A 134 5.53 -0.77 -2.48
C CYS A 134 5.88 0.53 -1.75
N ASN A 135 5.59 1.67 -2.37
CA ASN A 135 5.87 2.98 -1.77
C ASN A 135 5.03 3.30 -0.53
N THR A 136 3.78 2.83 -0.47
CA THR A 136 2.90 3.07 0.68
C THR A 136 3.41 2.34 1.94
N MET A 137 4.01 1.16 1.76
CA MET A 137 4.57 0.37 2.86
C MET A 137 6.00 0.80 3.22
N ASN A 138 6.84 1.12 2.24
CA ASN A 138 8.20 1.65 2.48
C ASN A 138 8.16 3.03 3.16
N GLY A 139 7.19 3.88 2.85
CA GLY A 139 6.99 5.17 3.51
C GLY A 139 6.64 5.09 5.01
N SER A 140 6.30 3.91 5.53
CA SER A 140 6.02 3.71 6.96
C SER A 140 7.27 3.33 7.77
N LEU A 141 8.40 3.04 7.12
CA LEU A 141 9.64 2.62 7.78
C LEU A 141 10.73 3.72 7.80
N GLU A 142 10.57 4.77 7.01
CA GLU A 142 11.53 5.88 6.95
C GLU A 142 11.07 7.09 7.77
N MET A 143 11.14 6.95 9.10
CA MET A 143 11.15 8.10 10.01
C MET A 143 12.61 8.58 10.13
N GLY A 144 13.11 9.29 9.12
CA GLY A 144 14.50 9.74 9.11
C GLY A 144 14.88 10.64 7.94
N ASP A 145 14.83 11.96 8.20
CA ASP A 145 15.69 13.01 7.62
C ASP A 145 15.64 13.32 6.10
N ASN A 146 14.89 14.38 5.79
CA ASN A 146 15.24 15.51 4.92
C ASN A 146 16.14 15.27 3.68
N GLY A 147 15.54 15.32 2.47
CA GLY A 147 16.31 15.64 1.25
C GLY A 147 15.72 15.15 -0.06
N LYS A 148 14.99 16.04 -0.76
CA LYS A 148 14.70 16.07 -2.21
C LYS A 148 15.10 14.83 -3.02
N SER A 149 14.12 14.04 -3.45
CA SER A 149 14.27 13.16 -4.61
C SER A 149 13.03 13.23 -5.51
N THR A 150 13.27 13.88 -6.65
CA THR A 150 12.67 13.68 -7.97
C THR A 150 11.43 12.78 -8.04
N GLU A 151 10.27 13.41 -8.18
CA GLU A 151 9.03 12.77 -8.65
C GLU A 151 9.18 12.36 -10.13
N PRO A 152 8.98 11.08 -10.51
CA PRO A 152 8.74 10.73 -11.89
C PRO A 152 7.27 10.33 -12.10
N PHE A 153 6.66 11.05 -13.04
CA PHE A 153 5.56 10.65 -13.90
C PHE A 153 4.12 10.77 -13.38
N ASP A 154 3.43 11.76 -13.95
CA ASP A 154 2.01 12.10 -13.84
C ASP A 154 1.07 10.88 -13.96
N ALA A 155 0.66 10.34 -12.81
CA ALA A 155 -0.62 9.66 -12.73
C ALA A 155 -1.72 10.74 -12.58
N PRO A 156 -2.79 10.75 -13.40
CA PRO A 156 -3.87 11.72 -13.25
C PRO A 156 -4.48 11.53 -11.86
N GLN A 157 -4.20 12.47 -10.96
CA GLN A 157 -4.74 12.47 -9.61
C GLN A 157 -6.26 12.62 -9.72
N THR A 158 -6.98 11.51 -9.57
CA THR A 158 -8.44 11.57 -9.42
C THR A 158 -8.75 12.47 -8.22
N VAL A 159 -9.78 13.31 -8.33
CA VAL A 159 -10.20 14.25 -7.27
C VAL A 159 -10.37 13.55 -5.92
N ARG A 160 -10.82 12.28 -5.93
CA ARG A 160 -10.97 11.42 -4.75
C ARG A 160 -9.66 11.18 -4.03
N MET A 161 -8.55 11.00 -4.76
CA MET A 161 -7.24 10.75 -4.18
C MET A 161 -6.63 12.02 -3.58
N ARG A 162 -6.89 13.18 -4.19
CA ARG A 162 -6.47 14.49 -3.66
C ARG A 162 -7.19 14.82 -2.35
N VAL A 163 -8.51 14.60 -2.29
CA VAL A 163 -9.29 14.79 -1.06
C VAL A 163 -8.82 13.84 0.03
N ARG A 164 -8.58 12.57 -0.30
CA ARG A 164 -8.07 11.58 0.67
C ARG A 164 -6.73 12.02 1.28
N LYS A 165 -5.75 12.39 0.44
CA LYS A 165 -4.44 12.87 0.92
C LYS A 165 -4.55 14.13 1.78
N PHE A 166 -5.43 15.05 1.40
CA PHE A 166 -5.69 16.26 2.18
C PHE A 166 -6.27 15.96 3.57
N CYS A 167 -7.21 15.01 3.67
CA CYS A 167 -7.81 14.61 4.95
C CYS A 167 -6.90 13.73 5.82
N GLU A 168 -5.99 12.95 5.22
CA GLU A 168 -5.03 12.12 5.95
C GLU A 168 -3.84 12.93 6.52
N GLY A 169 -3.64 14.16 6.06
CA GLY A 169 -2.52 15.01 6.49
C GLY A 169 -1.41 15.01 5.45
N ASP A 170 -1.48 15.92 4.48
CA ASP A 170 -0.44 16.09 3.45
C ASP A 170 0.77 16.92 3.94
N GLY A 171 0.79 17.33 5.22
CA GLY A 171 1.79 18.23 5.79
C GLY A 171 1.64 19.70 5.35
N SER A 172 0.65 20.01 4.51
CA SER A 172 0.35 21.38 4.10
C SER A 172 -0.26 22.19 5.24
N MET A 173 -0.04 23.50 5.21
CA MET A 173 -0.67 24.42 6.16
C MET A 173 -2.20 24.34 6.12
N ALA A 174 -2.78 24.07 4.95
CA ALA A 174 -4.23 23.97 4.79
C ALA A 174 -4.81 22.70 5.45
N SER A 175 -4.17 21.54 5.30
CA SER A 175 -4.59 20.30 5.96
C SER A 175 -4.39 20.40 7.47
N THR A 176 -3.29 21.02 7.91
CA THR A 176 -3.03 21.29 9.33
C THR A 176 -4.13 22.15 9.95
N LEU A 177 -4.52 23.25 9.30
CA LEU A 177 -5.61 24.11 9.76
C LEU A 177 -6.95 23.38 9.80
N PHE A 178 -7.24 22.56 8.77
CA PHE A 178 -8.45 21.74 8.72
C PHE A 178 -8.53 20.75 9.89
N SER A 179 -7.42 20.07 10.19
CA SER A 179 -7.32 19.15 11.33
C SER A 179 -7.56 19.86 12.67
N PHE A 180 -6.95 21.03 12.89
CA PHE A 180 -7.20 21.82 14.10
C PHE A 180 -8.65 22.32 14.21
N ALA A 181 -9.24 22.77 13.10
CA ALA A 181 -10.62 23.22 13.06
C ALA A 181 -11.59 22.09 13.38
N SER A 182 -11.36 20.90 12.83
CA SER A 182 -12.15 19.69 13.09
C SER A 182 -12.09 19.28 14.57
N ILE A 183 -10.88 19.21 15.14
CA ILE A 183 -10.69 18.88 16.56
C ILE A 183 -11.38 19.92 17.46
N SER A 184 -11.22 21.21 17.15
CA SER A 184 -11.84 22.30 17.92
C SER A 184 -13.37 22.23 17.88
N PHE A 185 -13.96 21.95 16.72
CA PHE A 185 -15.40 21.78 16.57
C PHE A 185 -15.93 20.64 17.45
N VAL A 186 -15.24 19.50 17.46
CA VAL A 186 -15.59 18.36 18.33
C VAL A 186 -15.50 18.78 19.79
N LEU A 187 -14.43 19.43 20.23
CA LEU A 187 -14.28 19.88 21.61
C LEU A 187 -15.40 20.84 22.03
N ILE A 188 -15.71 21.84 21.21
CA ILE A 188 -16.80 22.78 21.49
C ILE A 188 -18.14 22.04 21.63
N SER A 189 -18.40 21.04 20.78
CA SER A 189 -19.62 20.23 20.87
C SER A 189 -19.70 19.43 22.17
N VAL A 190 -18.58 18.83 22.60
CA VAL A 190 -18.49 18.06 23.85
C VAL A 190 -18.70 18.98 25.05
N PHE A 191 -18.04 20.14 25.09
CA PHE A 191 -18.27 21.13 26.13
C PHE A 191 -19.73 21.60 26.16
N GLY A 192 -20.34 21.84 25.00
CA GLY A 192 -21.76 22.19 24.90
C GLY A 192 -22.68 21.14 25.52
N LEU A 193 -22.41 19.85 25.28
CA LEU A 193 -23.16 18.74 25.87
C LEU A 193 -22.94 18.66 27.40
N VAL A 194 -21.70 18.80 27.86
CA VAL A 194 -21.36 18.78 29.29
C VAL A 194 -22.04 19.94 30.02
N PHE A 195 -21.96 21.17 29.50
CA PHE A 195 -22.68 22.31 30.07
C PHE A 195 -24.20 22.14 30.01
N GLY A 196 -24.74 21.46 29.00
CA GLY A 196 -26.16 21.10 28.93
C GLY A 196 -26.58 20.12 30.03
N SER A 197 -25.71 19.18 30.39
CA SER A 197 -25.97 18.16 31.42
C SER A 197 -25.88 18.68 32.86
N ILE A 198 -25.19 19.80 33.11
CA ILE A 198 -25.09 20.38 34.45
C ILE A 198 -26.42 21.10 34.77
N HIS A 199 -27.24 20.45 35.59
CA HIS A 199 -28.55 20.96 36.02
C HIS A 199 -28.46 22.30 36.81
N GLU A 200 -27.34 22.56 37.50
CA GLU A 200 -27.08 23.81 38.24
C GLU A 200 -27.13 25.07 37.34
N PHE A 201 -26.74 24.98 36.05
CA PHE A 201 -26.81 26.10 35.10
C PHE A 201 -28.14 26.20 34.34
N GLN A 202 -29.02 25.21 34.47
CA GLN A 202 -30.36 25.27 33.87
C GLN A 202 -31.23 26.30 34.62
N VAL A 203 -30.98 26.51 35.92
CA VAL A 203 -31.68 27.51 36.73
C VAL A 203 -31.45 28.94 36.20
N GLY A 204 -30.24 29.26 35.74
CA GLY A 204 -29.92 30.59 35.19
C GLY A 204 -30.58 30.88 33.84
N LYS A 205 -30.65 29.90 32.93
CA LYS A 205 -31.34 30.03 31.63
C LYS A 205 -32.86 30.04 31.78
N ILE A 206 -33.40 29.29 32.73
CA ILE A 206 -34.83 29.31 33.08
C ILE A 206 -35.19 30.65 33.70
N HIS A 207 -34.38 31.18 34.63
CA HIS A 207 -34.67 32.47 35.27
C HIS A 207 -34.59 33.64 34.27
N LEU A 208 -33.64 33.66 33.33
CA LEU A 208 -33.57 34.69 32.26
C LEU A 208 -34.67 34.56 31.21
N LYS A 209 -35.11 33.35 30.84
CA LYS A 209 -36.29 33.13 29.99
C LYS A 209 -37.60 33.48 30.70
N ILE A 210 -37.72 33.17 31.99
CA ILE A 210 -38.87 33.55 32.80
C ILE A 210 -38.88 35.06 32.94
N LEU A 211 -37.79 35.71 33.36
CA LEU A 211 -37.68 37.16 33.50
C LEU A 211 -37.93 37.92 32.19
N SER A 212 -37.48 37.42 31.03
CA SER A 212 -37.82 38.03 29.75
C SER A 212 -39.29 37.81 29.39
N SER A 213 -39.86 36.65 29.68
CA SER A 213 -41.27 36.34 29.46
C SER A 213 -42.21 37.10 30.41
N THR A 214 -41.87 37.26 31.70
CA THR A 214 -42.59 38.10 32.66
C THR A 214 -42.39 39.58 32.39
N ARG A 215 -41.20 40.03 31.96
CA ARG A 215 -41.01 41.43 31.53
C ARG A 215 -41.88 41.76 30.31
N ILE A 216 -41.96 40.87 29.31
CA ILE A 216 -42.84 41.06 28.14
C ILE A 216 -44.32 40.97 28.54
N LYS A 217 -44.71 40.07 29.45
CA LYS A 217 -46.09 39.97 29.95
C LYS A 217 -46.49 41.18 30.80
N CYS A 218 -45.67 41.65 31.74
CA CYS A 218 -45.95 42.87 32.51
C CYS A 218 -46.01 44.09 31.61
N GLN A 219 -45.10 44.25 30.64
CA GLN A 219 -45.15 45.38 29.70
C GLN A 219 -46.41 45.35 28.82
N LYS A 220 -46.96 44.16 28.55
CA LYS A 220 -48.23 43.99 27.82
C LYS A 220 -49.44 44.27 28.72
N ILE A 221 -49.41 43.83 29.98
CA ILE A 221 -50.48 44.08 30.97
C ILE A 221 -50.55 45.57 31.35
N ASP A 222 -49.41 46.24 31.55
CA ASP A 222 -49.37 47.68 31.82
C ASP A 222 -49.91 48.50 30.63
N ARG A 223 -49.68 48.05 29.39
CA ARG A 223 -50.23 48.70 28.19
C ARG A 223 -51.74 48.51 28.06
N GLU A 224 -52.26 47.33 28.41
CA GLU A 224 -53.71 47.06 28.42
C GLU A 224 -54.41 47.81 29.57
N LEU A 225 -53.80 47.90 30.76
CA LEU A 225 -54.34 48.67 31.89
C LEU A 225 -54.31 50.18 31.64
N CYS A 226 -53.27 50.70 30.97
CA CYS A 226 -53.22 52.11 30.57
C CYS A 226 -54.27 52.43 29.49
N ASN A 227 -54.50 51.51 28.53
CA ASN A 227 -55.58 51.64 27.55
C ASN A 227 -56.98 51.51 28.18
N PHE A 228 -57.15 50.67 29.21
CA PHE A 228 -58.42 50.52 29.92
C PHE A 228 -58.72 51.73 30.83
N SER A 229 -57.71 52.31 31.47
CA SER A 229 -57.85 53.57 32.23
C SER A 229 -58.23 54.73 31.31
N PHE A 230 -57.61 54.84 30.12
CA PHE A 230 -57.99 55.86 29.13
C PHE A 230 -59.39 55.63 28.53
N ALA A 231 -59.85 54.39 28.39
CA ALA A 231 -61.18 54.09 27.87
C ALA A 231 -62.31 54.38 28.86
N ASN A 232 -62.04 54.29 30.18
CA ASN A 232 -63.04 54.61 31.20
C ASN A 232 -63.11 56.09 31.58
N GLU A 233 -62.09 56.89 31.26
CA GLU A 233 -62.08 58.34 31.53
C GLU A 233 -62.73 59.17 30.40
N CYS A 234 -63.00 58.57 29.24
CA CYS A 234 -63.72 59.20 28.11
C CYS A 234 -65.24 58.94 28.08
N ASN A 235 -65.81 58.19 29.04
CA ASN A 235 -67.25 57.85 29.06
C ASN A 235 -68.06 58.57 30.16
N HIS A 236 -67.51 59.61 30.79
CA HIS A 236 -68.21 60.36 31.84
C HIS A 236 -68.22 61.88 31.62
N GLU A 237 -68.29 62.33 30.36
CA GLU A 237 -68.50 63.74 30.02
C GLU A 237 -69.39 63.97 28.78
N VAL A 238 -70.38 63.10 28.53
CA VAL A 238 -71.52 63.41 27.65
C VAL A 238 -72.80 62.79 28.21
N LEU A 239 -73.38 63.46 29.22
CA LEU A 239 -74.81 63.77 29.38
C LEU A 239 -75.05 64.45 30.73
#